data_AF-A0A7K4B8F7-F1
#
_entry.id   AF-A0A7K4B8F7-F1
#
_cell.length_a   1.000
_cell.length_b   1.000
_cell.length_c   1.000
_cell.angle_alpha   90.00
_cell.angle_beta   90.00
_cell.angle_gamma   90.00
#
_symmetry.space_group_name_H-M   'P 1'
#
loop_
_entity.id
_entity.type
_entity.pdbx_description
1 polymer ?
#
loop_
_entity_poly.entity_id
_entity_poly.type
_entity_poly.pdbx_seq_one_letter_code
_entity_poly.pdbx_strand_id
1 'polypeptide(L)'
;MVAKSVPKHASTKKPGKSAVKAKQTASKTTTHVKQESAVKTKDLPTAAVVRIAKASGAERVGSDGAAALVTMAEDYLSKLVKEANKLASHAGRKTIKEEDVEMAAEKTA
;
A
#
# COMPACT_ATOMS: atom_id res chain seq x y z
N MET A 1 17.57 -62.84 -26.75
CA MET A 1 16.56 -61.89 -26.21
C MET A 1 16.82 -60.52 -26.82
N VAL A 2 15.82 -60.01 -27.58
CA VAL A 2 15.40 -58.60 -27.76
C VAL A 2 16.53 -57.55 -27.75
N ALA A 3 17.04 -57.12 -28.91
CA ALA A 3 16.52 -56.01 -29.73
C ALA A 3 16.55 -54.62 -29.05
N LYS A 4 17.26 -53.68 -29.72
CA LYS A 4 17.00 -52.24 -29.92
C LYS A 4 18.36 -51.51 -29.90
N SER A 5 18.88 -50.96 -30.99
CA SER A 5 18.36 -49.89 -31.86
C SER A 5 19.34 -48.72 -31.75
N VAL A 6 20.00 -48.44 -32.87
CA VAL A 6 20.70 -47.20 -33.29
C VAL A 6 19.70 -46.00 -33.11
N PRO A 7 20.07 -44.69 -33.04
CA PRO A 7 21.11 -44.06 -33.84
C PRO A 7 21.91 -42.84 -33.33
N LYS A 8 22.93 -42.55 -34.15
CA LYS A 8 23.69 -41.31 -34.26
C LYS A 8 22.78 -40.07 -34.30
N HIS A 9 23.17 -39.01 -33.60
CA HIS A 9 22.80 -37.66 -34.00
C HIS A 9 24.05 -36.76 -34.04
N ALA A 10 24.61 -36.67 -35.25
CA ALA A 10 25.11 -35.40 -35.74
C ALA A 10 23.91 -34.51 -36.05
N SER A 11 23.92 -33.25 -35.59
CA SER A 11 23.19 -32.15 -36.24
C SER A 11 23.63 -30.82 -35.61
N THR A 12 24.57 -30.12 -36.25
CA THR A 12 24.30 -29.00 -37.18
C THR A 12 23.84 -27.73 -36.48
N LYS A 13 24.83 -26.86 -36.22
CA LYS A 13 24.65 -25.41 -36.09
C LYS A 13 24.02 -24.89 -37.37
N LYS A 14 22.82 -24.31 -37.30
CA LYS A 14 22.26 -23.44 -38.35
C LYS A 14 21.53 -22.25 -37.70
N PRO A 15 21.71 -21.02 -38.22
CA PRO A 15 21.17 -19.81 -37.62
C PRO A 15 19.73 -19.57 -38.07
N GLY A 16 18.91 -18.98 -37.20
CA GLY A 16 17.48 -18.82 -37.44
C GLY A 16 16.91 -17.56 -36.80
N LYS A 17 17.09 -16.44 -37.50
CA LYS A 17 16.16 -15.33 -37.72
C LYS A 17 15.63 -14.54 -36.50
N SER A 18 16.01 -13.26 -36.50
CA SER A 18 15.24 -12.13 -35.96
C SER A 18 13.73 -12.30 -36.12
N ALA A 19 13.01 -12.12 -35.01
CA ALA A 19 11.63 -11.67 -35.00
C ALA A 19 11.34 -11.00 -33.64
N VAL A 20 11.94 -9.84 -33.39
CA VAL A 20 11.50 -8.96 -32.30
C VAL A 20 10.31 -8.15 -32.81
N LYS A 21 9.09 -8.68 -32.66
CA LYS A 21 7.87 -7.86 -32.71
C LYS A 21 6.66 -8.56 -32.07
N ALA A 22 6.29 -8.12 -30.86
CA ALA A 22 4.92 -8.05 -30.34
C ALA A 22 5.00 -7.31 -29.00
N LYS A 23 4.73 -6.00 -28.93
CA LYS A 23 3.44 -5.44 -28.49
C LYS A 23 2.71 -6.30 -27.44
N GLN A 24 2.88 -5.90 -26.18
CA GLN A 24 1.90 -6.04 -25.11
C GLN A 24 2.17 -4.85 -24.15
N THR A 25 1.68 -3.64 -24.43
CA THR A 25 0.34 -3.12 -24.10
C THR A 25 -0.23 -3.59 -22.76
N ALA A 26 -0.41 -2.60 -21.88
CA ALA A 26 -1.32 -2.56 -20.74
C ALA A 26 -1.00 -3.53 -19.58
N SER A 27 -0.16 -3.07 -18.65
CA SER A 27 -0.21 -3.53 -17.26
C SER A 27 -1.52 -3.04 -16.61
N LYS A 28 -2.62 -3.72 -16.93
CA LYS A 28 -3.74 -3.88 -16.02
C LYS A 28 -3.27 -4.79 -14.89
N THR A 29 -2.59 -4.21 -13.91
CA THR A 29 -2.58 -4.80 -12.57
C THR A 29 -3.73 -4.16 -11.84
N THR A 30 -4.91 -4.75 -12.04
CA THR A 30 -6.01 -4.69 -11.10
C THR A 30 -5.47 -5.24 -9.79
N THR A 31 -4.88 -4.37 -8.96
CA THR A 31 -4.62 -4.70 -7.58
C THR A 31 -5.98 -4.73 -6.91
N HIS A 32 -6.53 -5.93 -6.75
CA HIS A 32 -7.53 -6.19 -5.73
C HIS A 32 -6.90 -5.80 -4.40
N VAL A 33 -7.12 -4.57 -3.96
CA VAL A 33 -7.01 -4.24 -2.55
C VAL A 33 -8.15 -5.00 -1.91
N LYS A 34 -7.83 -6.24 -1.51
CA LYS A 34 -8.58 -7.05 -0.58
C LYS A 34 -8.86 -6.16 0.62
N GLN A 35 -10.03 -5.53 0.64
CA GLN A 35 -10.53 -4.87 1.83
C GLN A 35 -10.89 -6.01 2.77
N GLU A 36 -9.87 -6.50 3.46
CA GLU A 36 -10.02 -7.32 4.65
C GLU A 36 -10.68 -6.40 5.67
N SER A 37 -12.01 -6.41 5.67
CA SER A 37 -12.85 -5.87 6.74
C SER A 37 -12.59 -6.71 7.99
N ALA A 38 -11.42 -6.51 8.59
CA ALA A 38 -11.16 -6.85 9.97
C ALA A 38 -11.96 -5.86 10.82
N VAL A 39 -12.69 -6.40 11.80
CA VAL A 39 -13.47 -5.68 12.81
C VAL A 39 -12.73 -4.41 13.22
N LYS A 40 -13.26 -3.23 12.87
CA LYS A 40 -12.68 -1.93 13.28
C LYS A 40 -12.88 -1.75 14.78
N THR A 41 -11.99 -2.30 15.58
CA THR A 41 -11.75 -1.79 16.93
C THR A 41 -11.17 -0.41 16.76
N LYS A 42 -11.86 0.62 17.28
CA LYS A 42 -11.29 1.97 17.32
C LYS A 42 -10.09 1.93 18.26
N ASP A 43 -8.90 2.19 17.72
CA ASP A 43 -7.65 2.16 18.47
C ASP A 43 -7.51 3.43 19.33
N LEU A 44 -8.13 4.53 18.90
CA LEU A 44 -8.13 5.77 19.68
C LEU A 44 -9.25 5.78 20.74
N PRO A 45 -8.92 6.05 22.02
CA PRO A 45 -9.93 6.21 23.06
C PRO A 45 -10.84 7.40 22.77
N THR A 46 -12.15 7.15 22.67
CA THR A 46 -13.17 8.20 22.43
C THR A 46 -13.06 9.36 23.42
N ALA A 47 -12.77 9.06 24.70
CA ALA A 47 -12.60 10.08 25.73
C ALA A 47 -11.38 10.99 25.48
N ALA A 48 -10.30 10.48 24.88
CA ALA A 48 -9.14 11.32 24.52
C ALA A 48 -9.49 12.24 23.35
N VAL A 49 -10.16 11.71 22.32
CA VAL A 49 -10.62 12.51 21.18
C VAL A 49 -11.59 13.60 21.60
N VAL A 50 -12.53 13.33 22.51
CA VAL A 50 -13.44 14.36 23.06
C VAL A 50 -12.67 15.43 23.84
N ARG A 51 -11.64 15.06 24.61
CA ARG A 51 -10.80 16.04 25.33
C ARG A 51 -10.07 16.97 24.36
N ILE A 52 -9.49 16.42 23.29
CA ILE A 52 -8.85 17.21 22.23
C ILE A 52 -9.88 18.12 21.57
N ALA A 53 -11.05 17.60 21.19
CA ALA A 53 -12.12 18.39 20.57
C ALA A 53 -12.56 19.57 21.44
N LYS A 54 -12.72 19.36 22.75
CA LYS A 54 -13.04 20.45 23.70
C LYS A 54 -11.92 21.48 23.82
N ALA A 55 -10.66 21.03 23.87
CA ALA A 55 -9.51 21.92 23.86
C ALA A 55 -9.41 22.74 22.55
N SER A 56 -9.91 22.18 21.44
CA SER A 56 -10.01 22.85 20.14
C SER A 56 -11.26 23.74 19.99
N GLY A 57 -12.05 23.95 21.06
CA GLY A 57 -13.18 24.89 21.09
C GLY A 57 -14.57 24.25 21.01
N ALA A 58 -14.69 22.93 21.04
CA ALA A 58 -16.01 22.29 21.10
C ALA A 58 -16.61 22.41 22.51
N GLU A 59 -17.74 23.10 22.66
CA GLU A 59 -18.41 23.21 23.97
C GLU A 59 -19.03 21.87 24.43
N ARG A 60 -19.70 21.17 23.51
CA ARG A 60 -20.32 19.86 23.74
C ARG A 60 -20.03 18.92 22.57
N VAL A 61 -19.78 17.65 22.88
CA VAL A 61 -19.59 16.59 21.89
C VAL A 61 -20.52 15.44 22.26
N GLY A 62 -21.47 15.13 21.38
CA GLY A 62 -22.36 13.98 21.56
C GLY A 62 -21.65 12.65 21.33
N SER A 63 -22.26 11.54 21.77
CA SER A 63 -21.71 10.18 21.56
C SER A 63 -21.41 9.92 20.07
N ASP A 64 -22.36 10.22 19.19
CA ASP A 64 -22.21 9.98 17.75
C ASP A 64 -21.14 10.87 17.13
N GLY A 65 -21.08 12.14 17.55
CA GLY A 65 -20.04 13.08 17.12
C GLY A 65 -18.65 12.63 17.56
N ALA A 66 -18.52 12.16 18.80
CA ALA A 66 -17.27 11.60 19.31
C ALA A 66 -16.84 10.36 18.52
N ALA A 67 -17.77 9.46 18.22
CA ALA A 67 -17.50 8.30 17.39
C ALA A 67 -17.06 8.71 15.99
N ALA A 68 -17.73 9.66 15.35
CA ALA A 68 -17.37 10.16 14.02
C ALA A 68 -15.97 10.79 14.01
N LEU A 69 -15.66 11.64 15.01
CA LEU A 69 -14.34 12.25 15.14
C LEU A 69 -13.23 11.21 15.25
N VAL A 70 -13.44 10.15 16.03
CA VAL A 70 -12.47 9.06 16.13
C VAL A 70 -12.23 8.41 14.77
N THR A 71 -13.31 8.07 14.05
CA THR A 71 -13.19 7.44 12.72
C THR A 71 -12.41 8.34 11.76
N MET A 72 -12.75 9.63 11.71
CA MET A 72 -12.09 10.59 10.82
C MET A 72 -10.62 10.79 11.19
N ALA A 73 -10.30 10.82 12.48
CA ALA A 73 -8.92 10.94 12.96
C ALA A 73 -8.08 9.71 12.57
N GLU A 74 -8.60 8.50 12.75
CA GLU A 74 -7.93 7.26 12.36
C GLU A 74 -7.72 7.16 10.85
N ASP A 75 -8.74 7.56 10.06
CA ASP A 75 -8.64 7.57 8.61
C ASP A 75 -7.61 8.59 8.11
N TYR A 76 -7.56 9.78 8.73
CA TYR A 76 -6.52 10.78 8.43
C TYR A 76 -5.13 10.26 8.80
N LEU A 77 -4.96 9.73 10.01
CA LEU A 77 -3.69 9.19 10.48
C LEU A 77 -3.20 8.05 9.58
N SER A 78 -4.10 7.18 9.15
CA SER A 78 -3.79 6.08 8.22
C SER A 78 -3.28 6.58 6.88
N LYS A 79 -3.82 7.68 6.35
CA LYS A 79 -3.34 8.30 5.10
C LYS A 79 -1.99 8.97 5.31
N LEU A 80 -1.88 9.75 6.38
CA LEU A 80 -0.65 10.46 6.75
C LEU A 80 0.53 9.49 6.89
N VAL A 81 0.34 8.39 7.63
CA VAL A 81 1.38 7.37 7.84
C VAL A 81 1.76 6.68 6.53
N LYS A 82 0.81 6.42 5.63
CA LYS A 82 1.12 5.82 4.32
C LYS A 82 2.02 6.73 3.48
N GLU A 83 1.72 8.03 3.44
CA GLU A 83 2.54 8.99 2.70
C GLU A 83 3.90 9.19 3.37
N ALA A 84 3.94 9.36 4.69
CA ALA A 84 5.20 9.49 5.43
C ALA A 84 6.10 8.25 5.27
N ASN A 85 5.51 7.05 5.28
CA ASN A 85 6.25 5.80 5.07
C ASN A 85 6.81 5.70 3.64
N LYS A 86 6.07 6.18 2.61
CA LYS A 86 6.60 6.26 1.25
C LYS A 86 7.79 7.19 1.19
N LEU A 87 7.69 8.39 1.79
CA LEU A 87 8.79 9.37 1.83
C LEU A 87 10.02 8.79 2.53
N ALA A 88 9.85 8.17 3.70
CA ALA A 88 10.93 7.48 4.39
C ALA A 88 11.56 6.37 3.53
N SER A 89 10.73 5.56 2.87
CA SER A 89 11.18 4.47 2.00
C SER A 89 11.95 4.97 0.78
N HIS A 90 11.54 6.09 0.18
CA HIS A 90 12.28 6.75 -0.90
C HIS A 90 13.65 7.27 -0.45
N ALA A 91 13.77 7.68 0.81
CA ALA A 91 15.04 8.03 1.43
C ALA A 91 15.87 6.80 1.90
N GLY A 92 15.42 5.58 1.61
CA GLY A 92 16.08 4.33 2.03
C GLY A 92 15.94 4.02 3.52
N ARG A 93 15.07 4.72 4.24
CA ARG A 93 14.82 4.54 5.68
C ARG A 93 13.54 3.74 5.90
N LYS A 94 13.54 2.90 6.93
CA LYS A 94 12.33 2.21 7.42
C LYS A 94 11.64 2.96 8.57
N THR A 95 12.37 3.87 9.20
CA THR A 95 11.88 4.68 10.32
C THR A 95 11.37 6.00 9.78
N ILE A 96 10.09 6.29 10.03
CA ILE A 96 9.46 7.59 9.77
C ILE A 96 10.07 8.60 10.74
N LYS A 97 10.59 9.71 10.22
CA LYS A 97 11.06 10.85 11.01
C LYS A 97 10.09 12.01 10.91
N GLU A 98 10.30 13.02 11.75
CA GLU A 98 9.55 14.28 11.77
C GLU A 98 9.43 14.89 10.37
N GLU A 99 10.54 14.97 9.63
CA GLU A 99 10.53 15.58 8.29
C GLU A 99 9.62 14.83 7.31
N ASP A 100 9.51 13.51 7.44
CA ASP A 100 8.62 12.70 6.59
C ASP A 100 7.14 12.94 6.94
N VAL A 101 6.83 13.18 8.22
CA VAL A 101 5.47 13.46 8.70
C VAL A 101 5.01 14.85 8.27
N GLU A 102 5.86 15.87 8.41
CA GLU A 102 5.56 17.23 7.98
C GLU A 102 5.29 17.31 6.48
N MET A 103 6.21 16.75 5.67
CA MET A 103 6.02 16.69 4.21
C MET A 103 4.78 15.87 3.81
N ALA A 104 4.46 14.81 4.55
CA ALA A 104 3.24 14.05 4.31
C ALA A 104 1.99 14.86 4.68
N ALA A 105 2.01 15.63 5.76
CA ALA A 105 0.91 16.47 6.18
C ALA A 105 0.61 17.54 5.13
N GLU A 106 1.63 18.18 4.56
CA GLU A 106 1.48 19.15 3.46
C GLU A 106 0.89 18.52 2.19
N LYS A 107 1.26 17.27 1.87
CA LYS A 107 0.72 16.56 0.70
C LYS A 107 -0.70 16.03 0.87
N THR A 108 -1.14 15.84 2.11
CA THR A 108 -2.42 15.19 2.43
C THR A 108 -3.48 16.18 2.96
N ALA A 109 -3.10 17.44 3.15
CA ALA A 109 -4.00 18.57 3.45
C ALA A 109 -4.73 19.06 2.19
#